data_AF-A0A914ISM4-F1
#
_entry.id   AF-A0A914ISM4-F1
#
_cell.length_a   1.000
_cell.length_b   1.000
_cell.length_c   1.000
_cell.angle_alpha   90.00
_cell.angle_beta   90.00
_cell.angle_gamma   90.00
#
_symmetry.space_group_name_H-M   'P 1'
#
loop_
_entity.id
_entity.type
_entity.pdbx_description
1 polymer ?
#
loop_
_entity_poly.entity_id
_entity_poly.type
_entity_poly.pdbx_seq_one_letter_code
_entity_poly.pdbx_strand_id
1 'polypeptide(L)'
;MPPESGRLERMKGVQQAESIRDQERAGRPKIHVLDSDWNTNNEFWKHFGGKQNVGWIKAPRGAGNDEDYELERKAEVQLFKCSDASGKLDITKISQ
;
A
#
# COMPACT_ATOMS: atom_id res chain seq x y z
N MET A 1 9.72 -7.65 8.90
CA MET A 1 9.31 -6.45 8.18
C MET A 1 10.44 -5.48 8.39
N PRO A 2 10.53 -4.35 7.66
CA PRO A 2 11.51 -3.34 7.99
C PRO A 2 11.42 -3.01 9.49
N PRO A 3 12.51 -3.11 10.26
CA PRO A 3 12.45 -3.02 11.72
C PRO A 3 11.98 -1.65 12.21
N GLU A 4 12.18 -0.61 11.39
CA GLU A 4 11.81 0.77 11.67
C GLU A 4 10.35 1.09 11.30
N SER A 5 9.57 0.16 10.73
CA SER A 5 8.14 0.41 10.44
C SER A 5 7.28 0.41 11.70
N GLY A 6 6.34 1.36 11.77
CA GLY A 6 5.42 1.55 12.87
C GLY A 6 4.34 0.47 12.97
N ARG A 7 3.72 0.36 14.15
CA ARG A 7 2.67 -0.65 14.42
C ARG A 7 1.48 -0.52 13.46
N LEU A 8 1.02 0.70 13.19
CA LEU A 8 -0.14 0.94 12.32
C LEU A 8 0.17 0.58 10.86
N GLU A 9 1.37 0.89 10.37
CA GLU A 9 1.80 0.55 9.01
C GLU A 9 1.82 -0.96 8.80
N ARG A 10 2.39 -1.71 9.75
CA ARG A 10 2.41 -3.18 9.72
C ARG A 10 1.00 -3.75 9.69
N MET A 11 0.11 -3.24 10.54
CA MET A 11 -1.28 -3.69 10.61
C MET A 11 -2.03 -3.40 9.30
N LYS A 12 -1.96 -2.17 8.78
CA LYS A 12 -2.58 -1.79 7.51
C LYS A 12 -2.00 -2.61 6.34
N GLY A 13 -0.70 -2.85 6.33
CA GLY A 13 -0.03 -3.66 5.30
C GLY A 13 -0.55 -5.11 5.26
N VAL A 14 -0.73 -5.73 6.43
CA VAL A 14 -1.32 -7.08 6.52
C VAL A 14 -2.79 -7.08 6.10
N GLN A 15 -3.59 -6.12 6.57
CA GLN A 15 -5.00 -6.00 6.20
C GLN A 15 -5.19 -5.84 4.68
N GLN A 16 -4.34 -5.05 4.03
CA GLN A 16 -4.38 -4.90 2.58
C GLN A 16 -4.01 -6.20 1.86
N ALA A 17 -3.00 -6.92 2.34
CA ALA A 17 -2.62 -8.20 1.76
C ALA A 17 -3.74 -9.25 1.90
N GLU A 18 -4.45 -9.26 3.03
CA GLU A 18 -5.63 -10.10 3.26
C GLU A 18 -6.80 -9.73 2.34
N SER A 19 -7.07 -8.42 2.18
CA SER A 19 -8.10 -7.93 1.24
C SER A 19 -7.84 -8.40 -0.19
N ILE A 20 -6.60 -8.24 -0.68
CA ILE A 20 -6.21 -8.71 -2.01
C ILE A 20 -6.39 -10.24 -2.12
N ARG A 21 -5.95 -10.99 -1.11
CA ARG A 21 -6.09 -12.46 -1.12
C ARG A 21 -7.56 -12.87 -1.20
N ASP A 22 -8.38 -12.39 -0.27
CA ASP A 22 -9.71 -12.93 -0.02
C ASP A 22 -10.78 -12.30 -0.90
N GLN A 23 -10.77 -10.97 -1.04
CA GLN A 23 -11.80 -10.23 -1.77
C GLN A 23 -11.53 -10.18 -3.27
N GLU A 24 -10.27 -9.98 -3.68
CA GLU A 24 -9.93 -9.82 -5.10
C GLU A 24 -9.55 -11.13 -5.78
N ARG A 25 -8.91 -12.05 -5.04
CA ARG A 25 -8.33 -13.29 -5.60
C ARG A 25 -8.93 -14.58 -5.04
N ALA A 26 -10.08 -14.48 -4.38
CA ALA A 26 -10.88 -15.60 -3.89
C ALA A 26 -10.09 -16.60 -3.02
N GLY A 27 -9.20 -16.10 -2.17
CA GLY A 27 -8.42 -16.91 -1.23
C GLY A 27 -7.26 -17.69 -1.85
N ARG A 28 -7.05 -17.63 -3.17
CA ARG A 28 -6.08 -18.51 -3.87
C ARG A 28 -4.60 -18.19 -3.56
N PRO A 29 -4.18 -16.91 -3.48
CA PRO A 29 -2.78 -16.60 -3.19
C PRO A 29 -2.40 -16.87 -1.73
N LYS A 30 -1.11 -17.14 -1.49
CA LYS A 30 -0.56 -17.25 -0.13
C LYS A 30 0.09 -15.92 0.29
N ILE A 31 -0.16 -15.49 1.52
CA ILE A 31 0.50 -14.31 2.10
C ILE A 31 1.78 -14.77 2.79
N HIS A 32 2.88 -14.09 2.49
CA HIS A 32 4.18 -14.29 3.13
C HIS A 32 4.59 -12.99 3.83
N VAL A 33 4.64 -13.03 5.16
CA VAL A 33 5.17 -11.92 5.96
C VAL A 33 6.64 -12.21 6.23
N LEU A 34 7.52 -11.38 5.67
CA LEU A 34 8.96 -11.45 5.90
C LEU A 34 9.27 -10.71 7.17
N ASP A 35 9.86 -11.36 8.18
CA ASP A 35 10.24 -10.71 9.43
C ASP A 35 11.71 -10.32 9.48
N SER A 36 12.53 -11.17 10.10
CA SER A 36 13.97 -11.03 10.24
C SER A 36 14.73 -11.11 8.91
N ASP A 37 14.15 -11.75 7.90
CA ASP A 37 14.72 -11.96 6.57
C ASP A 37 14.25 -10.92 5.53
N TRP A 38 13.54 -9.87 5.97
CA TRP A 38 12.93 -8.86 5.08
C TRP A 38 13.90 -8.27 4.05
N ASN A 39 15.19 -8.14 4.38
CA ASN A 39 16.21 -7.58 3.49
C ASN A 39 17.13 -8.62 2.85
N THR A 40 17.00 -9.90 3.16
CA THR A 40 17.87 -10.98 2.67
C THR A 40 17.11 -12.08 1.93
N ASN A 41 15.78 -12.05 1.93
CA ASN A 41 14.96 -13.06 1.26
C ASN A 41 15.11 -12.98 -0.28
N ASN A 42 15.82 -13.95 -0.86
CA ASN A 42 16.08 -13.97 -2.30
C ASN A 42 14.82 -14.18 -3.14
N GLU A 43 13.83 -14.96 -2.68
CA GLU A 43 12.57 -15.17 -3.40
C GLU A 43 11.80 -13.86 -3.54
N PHE A 44 11.72 -13.08 -2.47
CA PHE A 44 11.15 -11.75 -2.50
C PHE A 44 11.87 -10.84 -3.49
N TRP A 45 13.19 -10.77 -3.42
CA TRP A 45 13.97 -9.89 -4.29
C TRP A 45 13.94 -10.31 -5.76
N LYS A 46 13.78 -11.59 -6.08
CA LYS A 46 13.61 -12.07 -7.47
C LYS A 46 12.43 -11.41 -8.17
N HIS A 47 11.34 -11.10 -7.46
CA HIS A 47 10.19 -10.39 -8.03
C HIS A 47 10.54 -8.97 -8.52
N PHE A 48 11.62 -8.37 -8.00
CA PHE A 48 12.13 -7.06 -8.39
C PHE A 48 13.38 -7.15 -9.28
N GLY A 49 13.68 -8.33 -9.84
CA GLY A 49 14.88 -8.57 -10.66
C GLY A 49 16.14 -8.87 -9.86
N GLY A 50 16.06 -9.07 -8.55
CA GLY A 50 17.19 -9.36 -7.65
C GLY A 50 17.62 -8.14 -6.83
N LYS A 51 18.15 -8.39 -5.62
CA LYS A 51 18.50 -7.34 -4.64
C LYS A 51 19.52 -6.36 -5.18
N GLN A 52 20.45 -6.84 -6.01
CA GLN A 52 21.49 -6.04 -6.67
C GLN A 52 20.92 -4.97 -7.61
N ASN A 53 19.70 -5.15 -8.12
CA ASN A 53 19.04 -4.18 -8.99
C ASN A 53 18.26 -3.11 -8.20
N VAL A 54 18.15 -3.26 -6.88
CA VAL A 54 17.48 -2.31 -5.99
C VAL A 54 18.53 -1.37 -5.41
N GLY A 55 19.06 -0.48 -6.25
CA GLY A 55 20.23 0.35 -5.94
C GLY A 55 20.02 1.49 -4.92
N TRP A 56 18.82 1.67 -4.34
CA TRP A 56 18.50 2.95 -3.67
C TRP A 56 17.33 2.88 -2.69
N ILE A 57 17.21 1.83 -1.87
CA ILE A 57 16.28 1.90 -0.72
C ILE A 57 16.83 2.94 0.24
N LYS A 58 16.19 4.12 0.28
CA LYS A 58 16.57 5.20 1.18
C LYS A 58 16.43 4.72 2.63
N ALA A 59 17.39 5.11 3.47
CA ALA A 59 17.27 4.89 4.90
C ALA A 59 16.07 5.69 5.45
N PRO A 60 15.33 5.17 6.44
CA PRO A 60 14.12 5.84 6.94
C PRO A 60 14.35 7.25 7.47
N ARG A 61 15.55 7.52 8.03
CA ARG A 61 15.98 8.88 8.43
C ARG A 61 15.95 9.94 7.32
N GLY A 62 15.93 9.54 6.05
CA GLY A 62 15.83 10.45 4.90
C GLY A 62 14.45 10.48 4.23
N ALA A 63 13.44 9.84 4.82
CA ALA A 63 12.12 9.64 4.21
C ALA A 63 11.06 10.70 4.61
N GLY A 64 11.36 11.56 5.58
CA GLY A 64 10.44 12.61 6.07
C GLY A 64 9.68 12.19 7.34
N ASN A 65 8.68 12.99 7.72
CA ASN A 65 7.79 12.73 8.86
C ASN A 65 6.53 12.02 8.37
N ASP A 66 6.19 10.89 8.99
CA ASP A 66 5.03 10.06 8.62
C ASP A 66 3.71 10.83 8.74
N GLU A 67 3.57 11.73 9.71
CA GLU A 67 2.34 12.49 9.92
C GLU A 67 2.06 13.47 8.77
N ASP A 68 3.10 14.17 8.32
CA ASP A 68 3.01 15.12 7.20
C ASP A 68 2.69 14.36 5.90
N TYR A 69 3.34 13.20 5.68
CA TYR A 69 3.08 12.33 4.54
C TYR A 69 1.63 11.84 4.50
N GLU A 70 1.11 11.32 5.62
CA GLU A 70 -0.26 10.83 5.70
C GLU A 70 -1.30 11.95 5.48
N LEU A 71 -1.00 13.18 5.92
CA LEU A 71 -1.89 14.33 5.73
C LEU A 71 -1.95 14.75 4.25
N GLU A 72 -0.79 14.84 3.59
CA GLU A 72 -0.71 15.14 2.16
C GLU A 72 -1.44 14.09 1.32
N ARG A 73 -1.19 12.79 1.58
CA ARG A 73 -1.79 11.69 0.81
C ARG A 73 -3.30 11.60 0.94
N LYS A 74 -3.86 11.94 2.12
CA LYS A 74 -5.31 12.00 2.30
C LYS A 74 -5.94 13.04 1.39
N ALA A 75 -5.29 14.19 1.20
CA ALA A 75 -5.80 15.26 0.35
C ALA A 75 -5.83 14.92 -1.15
N GLU A 76 -5.11 13.88 -1.59
CA GLU A 76 -5.08 13.42 -2.98
C GLU A 76 -6.32 12.60 -3.38
N VAL A 77 -7.00 11.99 -2.42
CA VAL A 77 -8.13 11.10 -2.70
C VAL A 77 -9.42 11.92 -2.81
N GLN A 78 -10.17 11.73 -3.90
CA GLN A 78 -11.43 12.42 -4.11
C GLN A 78 -12.53 11.40 -4.39
N LEU A 79 -13.68 11.58 -3.74
CA LEU A 79 -14.85 10.73 -3.93
C LEU A 79 -15.88 11.47 -4.79
N PHE A 80 -16.31 10.83 -5.88
CA PHE A 80 -17.35 11.34 -6.77
C PHE A 80 -18.55 10.40 -6.80
N LYS A 81 -19.75 10.97 -6.88
CA LYS A 81 -20.98 10.26 -7.19
C LYS A 81 -21.28 10.47 -8.67
N CYS A 82 -21.43 9.38 -9.41
CA CYS A 82 -21.88 9.39 -10.80
C CYS A 82 -23.29 8.77 -10.84
N SER A 83 -24.27 9.51 -11.36
CA SER A 83 -25.68 9.08 -11.38
C SER A 83 -26.40 9.66 -12.59
N ASP A 84 -27.24 8.84 -13.22
CA ASP A 84 -28.11 9.22 -14.34
C ASP A 84 -29.59 9.31 -13.96
N ALA A 85 -29.93 9.12 -12.68
CA ALA A 85 -31.30 9.09 -12.15
C ALA A 85 -32.18 10.32 -12.48
N SER A 86 -31.60 11.46 -12.86
CA SER A 86 -32.33 12.66 -13.31
C SER A 86 -32.74 12.63 -14.79
N GLY A 87 -32.37 11.56 -15.52
CA GLY A 87 -32.47 11.45 -16.97
C GLY A 87 -31.28 12.06 -17.73
N LYS A 88 -30.27 12.58 -17.02
CA LYS A 88 -28.98 13.02 -17.56
C LYS A 88 -27.85 12.58 -16.64
N LEU A 89 -26.67 12.31 -17.20
CA LEU A 89 -25.48 11.99 -16.42
C LEU A 89 -25.08 13.20 -15.55
N ASP A 90 -25.01 12.99 -14.25
CA ASP A 90 -24.53 13.94 -13.25
C ASP A 90 -23.34 13.36 -12.49
N ILE A 91 -22.29 14.16 -12.32
CA ILE A 91 -21.05 13.79 -11.63
C ILE A 91 -20.79 14.85 -10.56
N THR A 92 -20.95 14.48 -9.30
CA THR A 92 -20.81 15.39 -8.16
C THR A 92 -19.66 14.96 -7.26
N LYS A 93 -18.76 15.89 -6.90
CA LYS A 93 -17.75 15.66 -5.86
C LYS A 93 -18.44 15.56 -4.49
N ILE A 94 -18.20 14.48 -3.75
CA ILE A 94 -18.82 14.19 -2.45
C ILE A 94 -17.86 14.50 -1.30
N SER A 95 -16.59 14.12 -1.42
CA SER A 95 -15.57 14.39 -0.40
C SER A 95 -14.19 14.53 -1.04
N GLN A 96 -13.31 15.18 -0.29
CA GLN A 96 -11.86 15.08 -0.37
C GLN A 96 -11.35 14.50 0.95
#